data_AF-I0H5C6-F1
#
_entry.id   AF-I0H5C6-F1
#
_cell.length_a   1.000
_cell.length_b   1.000
_cell.length_c   1.000
_cell.angle_alpha   90.00
_cell.angle_beta   90.00
_cell.angle_gamma   90.00
#
_symmetry.space_group_name_H-M   'P 1'
#
loop_
_entity.id
_entity.type
_entity.pdbx_description
1 polymer ?
#
loop_
_entity_poly.entity_id
_entity_poly.type
_entity_poly.pdbx_seq_one_letter_code
_entity_poly.pdbx_strand_id
1 'polypeptide(L)'
;MRKPTFWIGVIQKVARLGRPASTAALVLAALSALAAGLLGAAATAGLGWAGAPALPSGAAAQELGATVFPGQRVWGGGDAEPFTASGDGEQTVYGFADYWVKHTGETRDVLGYARGARDRLAAAGWDVHGDVTFSSEVASETPIGTATFWATRDGLVLSYTGVLWGNRAAWDSDGAASFQLSRSAPAWLPALAVAGGLLAALAGWLIAGWASRRTAGDTVRTGVVAGFGGMAILLTVAVAVLGGLWSWQPDRPGDEVIWLGLRALTGVPGVMILGLALVALAAVRLRAALPAMLVLAGVVAAAGWHPPAAAACSPSGPPADPAPADVAHSRVARVYIAQDSTDEQRNYAEAAISRVWGTTSLWFHHDPEDEEYRYAYCDGGELIGDSGMRVPYFWEVGLSSPGAFGALVDEVASMPGVVAVRHGTER
;
A
#
# COMPACT_ATOMS: atom_id res chain seq x y z
N MET A 1 36.39 14.20 -48.55
CA MET A 1 35.59 12.99 -48.25
C MET A 1 36.36 12.11 -47.26
N ARG A 2 35.99 12.12 -45.97
CA ARG A 2 36.60 11.24 -44.96
C ARG A 2 35.91 9.87 -45.03
N LYS A 3 36.69 8.80 -45.16
CA LYS A 3 36.18 7.41 -45.29
C LYS A 3 35.38 7.01 -44.03
N PRO A 4 34.28 6.24 -44.18
CA PRO A 4 33.41 5.80 -43.07
C PRO A 4 34.02 4.62 -42.28
N THR A 5 35.33 4.61 -42.04
CA THR A 5 36.02 3.53 -41.30
C THR A 5 35.66 3.49 -39.81
N PHE A 6 35.14 4.58 -39.25
CA PHE A 6 34.79 4.64 -37.82
C PHE A 6 33.58 3.76 -37.45
N TRP A 7 32.52 3.76 -38.28
CA TRP A 7 31.29 3.02 -37.99
C TRP A 7 31.45 1.50 -38.10
N ILE A 8 32.28 1.02 -39.02
CA ILE A 8 32.52 -0.43 -39.21
C ILE A 8 33.24 -1.04 -37.98
N GLY A 9 34.19 -0.32 -37.39
CA GLY A 9 34.90 -0.77 -36.18
C GLY A 9 34.01 -0.83 -34.93
N VAL A 10 33.06 0.10 -34.80
CA VAL A 10 32.07 0.09 -33.71
C VAL A 10 31.10 -1.08 -33.87
N ILE A 11 30.56 -1.29 -35.08
CA ILE A 11 29.63 -2.41 -35.35
C ILE A 11 30.32 -3.76 -35.14
N GLN A 12 31.58 -3.94 -35.55
CA GLN A 12 32.31 -5.19 -35.28
C GLN A 12 32.60 -5.43 -33.79
N LYS A 13 32.89 -4.38 -33.02
CA LYS A 13 33.03 -4.49 -31.55
C LYS A 13 31.70 -4.86 -30.89
N VAL A 14 30.58 -4.32 -31.37
CA VAL A 14 29.22 -4.67 -30.91
C VAL A 14 28.81 -6.08 -31.34
N ALA A 15 29.19 -6.54 -32.53
CA ALA A 15 28.94 -7.92 -32.95
C ALA A 15 29.76 -8.94 -32.13
N ARG A 16 30.99 -8.59 -31.71
CA ARG A 16 31.80 -9.41 -30.80
C ARG A 16 31.32 -9.38 -29.34
N LEU A 17 30.51 -8.40 -28.95
CA LEU A 17 29.88 -8.34 -27.63
C LEU A 17 28.84 -9.47 -27.43
N GLY A 18 28.29 -10.05 -28.51
CA GLY A 18 27.20 -11.03 -28.45
C GLY A 18 27.61 -12.51 -28.42
N ARG A 19 28.90 -12.86 -28.42
CA ARG A 19 29.33 -14.28 -28.30
C ARG A 19 29.70 -14.59 -26.84
N PRO A 20 28.79 -15.19 -26.05
CA PRO A 20 29.10 -15.60 -24.67
C PRO A 20 30.20 -16.68 -24.70
N ALA A 21 31.09 -16.65 -23.71
CA ALA A 21 32.19 -17.63 -23.60
C ALA A 21 31.68 -19.04 -23.22
N SER A 22 30.46 -19.13 -22.68
CA SER A 22 29.80 -20.38 -22.30
C SER A 22 28.29 -20.24 -22.33
N THR A 23 27.57 -21.37 -22.43
CA THR A 23 26.11 -21.43 -22.33
C THR A 23 25.61 -20.85 -21.00
N ALA A 24 26.34 -21.09 -19.90
CA ALA A 24 26.01 -20.55 -18.58
C ALA A 24 26.02 -19.01 -18.55
N ALA A 25 27.00 -18.38 -19.23
CA ALA A 25 27.06 -16.93 -19.32
C ALA A 25 25.90 -16.34 -20.13
N LEU A 26 25.45 -17.05 -21.18
CA LEU A 26 24.27 -16.67 -21.95
C LEU A 26 23.00 -16.70 -21.09
N VAL A 27 22.80 -17.81 -20.36
CA VAL A 27 21.66 -17.98 -19.45
C VAL A 27 21.65 -16.89 -18.39
N LEU A 28 22.78 -16.62 -17.75
CA LEU A 28 22.88 -15.57 -16.74
C LEU A 28 22.59 -14.17 -17.31
N ALA A 29 23.05 -13.87 -18.53
CA ALA A 29 22.75 -12.60 -19.19
C ALA A 29 21.26 -12.45 -19.52
N ALA A 30 20.62 -13.52 -20.00
CA ALA A 30 19.17 -13.54 -20.26
C ALA A 30 18.37 -13.34 -18.98
N LEU A 31 18.72 -14.06 -17.92
CA LEU A 31 18.07 -13.92 -16.61
C LEU A 31 18.28 -12.53 -16.00
N SER A 32 19.49 -11.96 -16.14
CA SER A 32 19.80 -10.61 -15.68
C SER A 32 18.99 -9.56 -16.46
N ALA A 33 18.80 -9.76 -17.77
CA ALA A 33 17.94 -8.92 -18.59
C ALA A 33 16.48 -9.01 -18.14
N LEU A 34 15.96 -10.21 -17.85
CA LEU A 34 14.59 -10.38 -17.34
C LEU A 34 14.40 -9.70 -15.99
N ALA A 35 15.32 -9.91 -15.03
CA ALA A 35 15.23 -9.30 -13.71
C ALA A 35 15.32 -7.77 -13.78
N ALA A 36 16.28 -7.23 -14.53
CA ALA A 36 16.39 -5.80 -14.76
C ALA A 36 15.14 -5.24 -15.47
N GLY A 37 14.57 -5.99 -16.41
CA GLY A 37 13.34 -5.62 -17.10
C GLY A 37 12.13 -5.54 -16.16
N LEU A 38 11.98 -6.50 -15.25
CA LEU A 38 10.91 -6.44 -14.23
C LEU A 38 11.07 -5.23 -13.30
N LEU A 39 12.30 -4.95 -12.84
CA LEU A 39 12.58 -3.77 -12.02
C LEU A 39 12.34 -2.46 -12.79
N GLY A 40 12.72 -2.40 -14.06
CA GLY A 40 12.46 -1.26 -14.93
C GLY A 40 10.97 -1.03 -15.18
N ALA A 41 10.21 -2.11 -15.42
CA ALA A 41 8.77 -2.06 -15.55
C ALA A 41 8.11 -1.60 -14.25
N ALA A 42 8.57 -2.09 -13.11
CA ALA A 42 8.07 -1.69 -11.79
C ALA A 42 8.31 -0.21 -11.49
N ALA A 43 9.53 0.29 -11.72
CA ALA A 43 9.87 1.69 -11.52
C ALA A 43 9.06 2.63 -12.43
N THR A 44 8.93 2.28 -13.71
CA THR A 44 8.18 3.09 -14.67
C THR A 44 6.67 3.01 -14.46
N ALA A 45 6.14 1.86 -14.01
CA ALA A 45 4.75 1.75 -13.57
C ALA A 45 4.49 2.64 -12.35
N GLY A 46 5.38 2.66 -11.36
CA GLY A 46 5.29 3.56 -10.20
C GLY A 46 5.23 5.04 -10.61
N LEU A 47 6.11 5.45 -11.52
CA LEU A 47 6.09 6.81 -12.10
C LEU A 47 4.82 7.08 -12.90
N GLY A 48 4.32 6.08 -13.62
CA GLY A 48 3.06 6.21 -14.35
C GLY A 48 1.87 6.43 -13.43
N TRP A 49 1.78 5.69 -12.32
CA TRP A 49 0.73 5.88 -11.34
C TRP A 49 0.77 7.26 -10.66
N ALA A 50 1.94 7.86 -10.50
CA ALA A 50 2.06 9.24 -10.02
C ALA A 50 1.43 10.27 -10.99
N GLY A 51 1.31 9.94 -12.27
CA GLY A 51 0.62 10.74 -13.28
C GLY A 51 -0.83 10.33 -13.55
N ALA A 52 -1.37 9.34 -12.84
CA ALA A 52 -2.76 8.93 -13.00
C ALA A 52 -3.71 9.97 -12.41
N PRO A 53 -4.90 10.18 -12.99
CA PRO A 53 -5.91 11.10 -12.44
C PRO A 53 -6.19 10.83 -10.96
N ALA A 54 -6.42 11.90 -10.20
CA ALA A 54 -6.82 11.79 -8.80
C ALA A 54 -8.22 11.15 -8.68
N LEU A 55 -8.54 10.60 -7.51
CA LEU A 55 -9.90 10.18 -7.22
C LEU A 55 -10.83 11.42 -7.22
N PRO A 56 -12.13 11.25 -7.53
CA PRO A 56 -13.11 12.31 -7.33
C PRO A 56 -13.07 12.81 -5.88
N SER A 57 -13.04 14.12 -5.71
CA SER A 57 -13.08 14.78 -4.40
C SER A 57 -14.15 15.89 -4.39
N GLY A 58 -14.47 16.39 -3.18
CA GLY A 58 -15.44 17.46 -3.00
C GLY A 58 -16.83 17.15 -3.59
N ALA A 59 -17.34 18.03 -4.45
CA ALA A 59 -18.67 17.90 -5.05
C ALA A 59 -18.83 16.62 -5.89
N ALA A 60 -17.79 16.19 -6.61
CA ALA A 60 -17.86 14.99 -7.44
C ALA A 60 -17.98 13.71 -6.57
N ALA A 61 -17.25 13.66 -5.45
CA ALA A 61 -17.39 12.57 -4.48
C ALA A 61 -18.78 12.56 -3.83
N GLN A 62 -19.32 13.74 -3.50
CA GLN A 62 -20.67 13.87 -2.94
C GLN A 62 -21.75 13.44 -3.94
N GLU A 63 -21.62 13.79 -5.22
CA GLU A 63 -22.54 13.36 -6.28
C GLU A 63 -22.53 11.84 -6.45
N LEU A 64 -21.33 11.23 -6.46
CA LEU A 64 -21.20 9.77 -6.51
C LEU A 64 -21.84 9.12 -5.27
N GLY A 65 -21.55 9.65 -4.08
CA GLY A 65 -22.18 9.21 -2.83
C GLY A 65 -23.70 9.31 -2.88
N ALA A 66 -24.27 10.40 -3.39
CA ALA A 66 -25.71 10.58 -3.54
C ALA A 66 -26.33 9.65 -4.60
N THR A 67 -25.55 9.28 -5.63
CA THR A 67 -25.97 8.30 -6.64
C THR A 67 -26.08 6.90 -6.04
N VAL A 68 -25.06 6.47 -5.29
CA VAL A 68 -25.03 5.12 -4.69
C VAL A 68 -25.96 5.06 -3.47
N PHE A 69 -25.95 6.09 -2.63
CA PHE A 69 -26.65 6.16 -1.34
C PHE A 69 -27.61 7.36 -1.25
N PRO A 70 -28.72 7.36 -2.01
CA PRO A 70 -29.63 8.51 -2.06
C PRO A 70 -30.22 8.82 -0.69
N GLY A 71 -30.15 10.09 -0.29
CA GLY A 71 -30.72 10.58 0.98
C GLY A 71 -29.98 10.14 2.24
N GLN A 72 -28.87 9.42 2.12
CA GLN A 72 -28.08 8.96 3.26
C GLN A 72 -26.90 9.88 3.53
N ARG A 73 -26.46 9.93 4.80
CA ARG A 73 -25.19 10.56 5.16
C ARG A 73 -24.05 9.60 4.84
N VAL A 74 -23.29 9.91 3.79
CA VAL A 74 -22.13 9.13 3.35
C VAL A 74 -20.88 9.55 4.12
N TRP A 75 -20.17 8.57 4.63
CA TRP A 75 -18.90 8.70 5.33
C TRP A 75 -17.75 8.15 4.49
N GLY A 76 -16.51 8.48 4.84
CA GLY A 76 -15.34 8.02 4.12
C GLY A 76 -14.92 8.96 2.99
N GLY A 77 -14.25 8.43 1.97
CA GLY A 77 -13.70 9.20 0.86
C GLY A 77 -12.35 9.85 1.17
N GLY A 78 -12.06 10.94 0.47
CA GLY A 78 -10.81 11.69 0.59
C GLY A 78 -9.78 11.33 -0.48
N ASP A 79 -8.71 12.13 -0.54
CA ASP A 79 -7.60 11.87 -1.44
C ASP A 79 -6.73 10.78 -0.82
N ALA A 80 -6.79 9.57 -1.38
CA ALA A 80 -5.87 8.50 -1.01
C ALA A 80 -4.53 8.66 -1.72
N GLU A 81 -3.46 8.25 -1.04
CA GLU A 81 -2.15 8.11 -1.68
C GLU A 81 -2.25 7.17 -2.89
N PRO A 82 -1.42 7.35 -3.94
CA PRO A 82 -1.48 6.48 -5.12
C PRO A 82 -1.33 4.99 -4.81
N PHE A 83 -0.64 4.66 -3.72
CA PHE A 83 -0.48 3.31 -3.22
C PHE A 83 -0.74 3.30 -1.73
N THR A 84 -1.67 2.48 -1.28
CA THR A 84 -1.95 2.38 0.15
C THR A 84 -2.06 0.91 0.54
N ALA A 85 -1.53 0.54 1.69
CA ALA A 85 -1.83 -0.77 2.25
C ALA A 85 -3.34 -0.86 2.52
N SER A 86 -3.96 -2.00 2.28
CA SER A 86 -5.32 -2.28 2.74
C SER A 86 -5.35 -2.23 4.27
N GLY A 87 -6.55 -2.06 4.82
CA GLY A 87 -6.76 -1.92 6.26
C GLY A 87 -6.22 -3.07 7.12
N ASP A 88 -6.14 -4.27 6.56
CA ASP A 88 -5.59 -5.48 7.19
C ASP A 88 -4.06 -5.59 7.05
N GLY A 89 -3.41 -4.66 6.33
CA GLY A 89 -1.98 -4.69 6.04
C GLY A 89 -1.55 -5.80 5.07
N GLU A 90 -2.47 -6.63 4.59
CA GLU A 90 -2.14 -7.81 3.78
C GLU A 90 -2.03 -7.48 2.28
N GLN A 91 -2.65 -6.39 1.82
CA GLN A 91 -2.69 -6.02 0.41
C GLN A 91 -2.21 -4.58 0.22
N THR A 92 -1.77 -4.26 -0.98
CA THR A 92 -1.63 -2.88 -1.43
C THR A 92 -2.71 -2.65 -2.48
N VAL A 93 -3.44 -1.56 -2.39
CA VAL A 93 -4.48 -1.21 -3.37
C VAL A 93 -4.13 0.15 -3.98
N TYR A 94 -4.46 0.32 -5.26
CA TYR A 94 -4.17 1.54 -6.02
C TYR A 94 -5.12 2.66 -5.66
N GLY A 95 -4.62 3.61 -4.87
CA GLY A 95 -5.27 4.87 -4.51
C GLY A 95 -6.78 4.75 -4.42
N PHE A 96 -7.23 4.02 -3.40
CA PHE A 96 -8.63 3.74 -3.15
C PHE A 96 -9.18 4.59 -2.02
N ALA A 97 -10.47 4.90 -2.07
CA ALA A 97 -11.18 5.46 -0.94
C ALA A 97 -12.48 4.70 -0.73
N ASP A 98 -12.75 4.35 0.53
CA ASP A 98 -13.99 3.69 0.90
C ASP A 98 -15.04 4.72 1.28
N TYR A 99 -16.27 4.49 0.83
CA TYR A 99 -17.44 5.27 1.14
C TYR A 99 -18.47 4.36 1.75
N TRP A 100 -19.15 4.78 2.81
CA TRP A 100 -20.10 3.91 3.49
C TRP A 100 -21.22 4.68 4.19
N VAL A 101 -22.31 3.95 4.44
CA VAL A 101 -23.46 4.42 5.21
C VAL A 101 -23.80 3.39 6.29
N LYS A 102 -24.21 3.88 7.46
CA LYS A 102 -24.77 3.02 8.50
C LYS A 102 -26.08 2.42 8.03
N HIS A 103 -26.41 1.25 8.58
CA HIS A 103 -27.68 0.64 8.25
C HIS A 103 -28.88 1.46 8.72
N THR A 104 -29.74 1.81 7.78
CA THR A 104 -31.13 2.24 7.96
C THR A 104 -32.08 1.09 7.63
N GLY A 105 -33.39 1.27 7.89
CA GLY A 105 -34.42 0.30 7.52
C GLY A 105 -34.38 -0.11 6.04
N GLU A 106 -34.02 0.82 5.14
CA GLU A 106 -33.88 0.55 3.70
C GLU A 106 -32.64 -0.30 3.40
N THR A 107 -31.48 0.10 3.91
CA THR A 107 -30.20 -0.58 3.61
C THR A 107 -30.07 -1.97 4.25
N ARG A 108 -30.93 -2.30 5.22
CA ARG A 108 -30.99 -3.65 5.82
C ARG A 108 -31.58 -4.70 4.87
N ASP A 109 -32.33 -4.30 3.83
CA ASP A 109 -32.58 -5.16 2.67
C ASP A 109 -31.33 -5.16 1.77
N VAL A 110 -30.30 -5.88 2.20
CA VAL A 110 -28.96 -5.85 1.59
C VAL A 110 -29.01 -6.13 0.09
N LEU A 111 -29.77 -7.16 -0.33
CA LEU A 111 -29.91 -7.53 -1.73
C LEU A 111 -30.72 -6.52 -2.55
N GLY A 112 -31.89 -6.11 -2.04
CA GLY A 112 -32.73 -5.12 -2.73
C GLY A 112 -32.01 -3.79 -2.88
N TYR A 113 -31.32 -3.34 -1.83
CA TYR A 113 -30.58 -2.09 -1.83
C TYR A 113 -29.37 -2.14 -2.79
N ALA A 114 -28.62 -3.25 -2.81
CA ALA A 114 -27.51 -3.45 -3.75
C ALA A 114 -27.96 -3.42 -5.21
N ARG A 115 -29.09 -4.06 -5.55
CA ARG A 115 -29.68 -3.99 -6.90
C ARG A 115 -30.10 -2.57 -7.26
N GLY A 116 -30.70 -1.84 -6.33
CA GLY A 116 -31.03 -0.43 -6.52
C GLY A 116 -29.80 0.43 -6.77
N ALA A 117 -28.71 0.21 -6.02
CA ALA A 117 -27.43 0.90 -6.22
C ALA A 117 -26.83 0.59 -7.61
N ARG A 118 -26.83 -0.68 -8.00
CA ARG A 118 -26.42 -1.16 -9.34
C ARG A 118 -27.17 -0.42 -10.45
N ASP A 119 -28.49 -0.37 -10.36
CA ASP A 119 -29.34 0.26 -11.37
C ASP A 119 -29.14 1.78 -11.45
N ARG A 120 -28.95 2.46 -10.31
CA ARG A 120 -28.62 3.89 -10.27
C ARG A 120 -27.26 4.18 -10.91
N LEU A 121 -26.25 3.35 -10.65
CA LEU A 121 -24.94 3.48 -11.28
C LEU A 121 -25.02 3.28 -12.80
N ALA A 122 -25.71 2.24 -13.27
CA ALA A 122 -25.94 2.02 -14.70
C ALA A 122 -26.66 3.22 -15.35
N ALA A 123 -27.69 3.77 -14.70
CA ALA A 123 -28.40 4.97 -15.17
C ALA A 123 -27.50 6.22 -15.20
N ALA A 124 -26.50 6.31 -14.32
CA ALA A 124 -25.49 7.35 -14.29
C ALA A 124 -24.31 7.10 -15.27
N GLY A 125 -24.44 6.12 -16.17
CA GLY A 125 -23.46 5.83 -17.22
C GLY A 125 -22.25 5.02 -16.76
N TRP A 126 -22.33 4.35 -15.61
CA TRP A 126 -21.33 3.35 -15.23
C TRP A 126 -21.55 2.04 -15.99
N ASP A 127 -20.45 1.42 -16.41
CA ASP A 127 -20.47 0.08 -16.97
C ASP A 127 -20.48 -0.94 -15.81
N VAL A 128 -21.61 -1.59 -15.58
CA VAL A 128 -21.80 -2.55 -14.48
C VAL A 128 -21.45 -3.95 -14.97
N HIS A 129 -20.56 -4.62 -14.24
CA HIS A 129 -20.06 -5.93 -14.63
C HIS A 129 -20.73 -7.02 -13.79
N GLY A 130 -21.63 -7.78 -14.43
CA GLY A 130 -22.38 -8.85 -13.78
C GLY A 130 -23.65 -8.39 -13.05
N ASP A 131 -24.34 -9.35 -12.43
CA ASP A 131 -25.44 -9.06 -11.49
C ASP A 131 -24.92 -9.07 -10.05
N VAL A 132 -25.75 -8.62 -9.10
CA VAL A 132 -25.47 -8.67 -7.67
C VAL A 132 -25.30 -10.12 -7.23
N THR A 133 -24.09 -10.44 -6.76
CA THR A 133 -23.81 -11.70 -6.06
C THR A 133 -24.30 -11.56 -4.63
N PHE A 134 -25.10 -12.52 -4.17
CA PHE A 134 -25.61 -12.55 -2.81
C PHE A 134 -25.25 -13.86 -2.13
N SER A 135 -24.63 -13.77 -0.96
CA SER A 135 -24.40 -14.90 -0.06
C SER A 135 -25.10 -14.68 1.26
N SER A 136 -25.70 -15.75 1.79
CA SER A 136 -26.29 -15.79 3.12
C SER A 136 -25.76 -17.02 3.84
N GLU A 137 -25.14 -16.83 4.98
CA GLU A 137 -24.69 -17.93 5.83
C GLU A 137 -25.45 -17.89 7.17
N VAL A 138 -25.82 -19.07 7.68
CA VAL A 138 -26.69 -19.21 8.87
C VAL A 138 -25.85 -19.46 10.14
N ALA A 139 -24.56 -19.14 10.15
CA ALA A 139 -23.74 -19.27 11.36
C ALA A 139 -23.81 -18.00 12.22
N SER A 140 -23.65 -18.16 13.54
CA SER A 140 -23.76 -17.06 14.52
C SER A 140 -22.68 -15.98 14.40
N GLU A 141 -21.59 -16.28 13.69
CA GLU A 141 -20.44 -15.40 13.45
C GLU A 141 -20.28 -15.04 11.96
N THR A 142 -21.29 -15.29 11.14
CA THR A 142 -21.27 -14.93 9.71
C THR A 142 -22.32 -13.87 9.41
N PRO A 143 -22.08 -12.99 8.42
CA PRO A 143 -23.11 -12.10 7.93
C PRO A 143 -24.38 -12.88 7.55
N ILE A 144 -25.55 -12.41 7.99
CA ILE A 144 -26.84 -12.97 7.54
C ILE A 144 -27.03 -12.73 6.04
N GLY A 145 -26.45 -11.65 5.51
CA GLY A 145 -26.45 -11.37 4.08
C GLY A 145 -25.30 -10.48 3.67
N THR A 146 -24.64 -10.88 2.58
CA THR A 146 -23.64 -10.08 1.88
C THR A 146 -24.03 -9.94 0.42
N ALA A 147 -24.09 -8.71 -0.09
CA ALA A 147 -24.33 -8.42 -1.51
C ALA A 147 -23.16 -7.65 -2.12
N THR A 148 -22.64 -8.12 -3.26
CA THR A 148 -21.51 -7.50 -3.95
C THR A 148 -21.77 -7.33 -5.45
N PHE A 149 -21.18 -6.29 -6.03
CA PHE A 149 -21.01 -6.11 -7.48
C PHE A 149 -19.92 -5.07 -7.74
N TRP A 150 -19.49 -4.91 -8.99
CA TRP A 150 -18.56 -3.85 -9.35
C TRP A 150 -18.96 -3.16 -10.67
N ALA A 151 -18.45 -1.94 -10.85
CA ALA A 151 -18.73 -1.10 -12.01
C ALA A 151 -17.51 -0.25 -12.38
N THR A 152 -17.44 0.22 -13.63
CA THR A 152 -16.33 1.06 -14.12
C THR A 152 -16.82 2.29 -14.87
N ARG A 153 -16.09 3.40 -14.73
CA ARG A 153 -16.34 4.64 -15.49
C ARG A 153 -15.10 5.53 -15.50
N ASP A 154 -14.70 6.02 -16.67
CA ASP A 154 -13.63 7.03 -16.82
C ASP A 154 -12.30 6.69 -16.11
N GLY A 155 -11.91 5.42 -16.12
CA GLY A 155 -10.69 4.96 -15.45
C GLY A 155 -10.84 4.77 -13.93
N LEU A 156 -12.07 4.72 -13.42
CA LEU A 156 -12.40 4.39 -12.05
C LEU A 156 -13.05 3.00 -11.98
N VAL A 157 -12.78 2.29 -10.89
CA VAL A 157 -13.42 1.04 -10.53
C VAL A 157 -14.15 1.26 -9.21
N LEU A 158 -15.43 0.91 -9.17
CA LEU A 158 -16.27 0.95 -7.98
C LEU A 158 -16.62 -0.48 -7.60
N SER A 159 -16.24 -0.91 -6.39
CA SER A 159 -16.62 -2.20 -5.81
C SER A 159 -17.62 -1.97 -4.68
N TYR A 160 -18.86 -2.39 -4.87
CA TYR A 160 -19.92 -2.28 -3.87
C TYR A 160 -19.97 -3.52 -2.98
N THR A 161 -20.17 -3.30 -1.69
CA THR A 161 -20.41 -4.34 -0.69
C THR A 161 -21.48 -3.87 0.29
N GLY A 162 -22.56 -4.64 0.44
CA GLY A 162 -23.47 -4.52 1.58
C GLY A 162 -23.33 -5.74 2.47
N VAL A 163 -23.17 -5.54 3.78
CA VAL A 163 -23.00 -6.63 4.76
C VAL A 163 -23.93 -6.37 5.93
N LEU A 164 -24.79 -7.33 6.27
CA LEU A 164 -25.63 -7.29 7.46
C LEU A 164 -25.31 -8.46 8.40
N TRP A 165 -25.02 -8.14 9.66
CA TRP A 165 -24.72 -9.09 10.72
C TRP A 165 -25.94 -9.35 11.61
N GLY A 166 -26.14 -10.62 11.94
CA GLY A 166 -27.18 -11.07 12.86
C GLY A 166 -26.76 -10.98 14.31
N ASN A 167 -27.73 -10.80 15.21
CA ASN A 167 -27.56 -10.99 16.66
C ASN A 167 -26.40 -10.20 17.29
N ARG A 168 -25.99 -9.09 16.67
CA ARG A 168 -25.01 -8.18 17.23
C ARG A 168 -25.59 -7.50 18.46
N ALA A 169 -24.75 -7.25 19.46
CA ALA A 169 -25.16 -6.48 20.61
C ALA A 169 -25.57 -5.07 20.18
N ALA A 170 -26.46 -4.41 20.93
CA ALA A 170 -26.99 -3.10 20.56
C ALA A 170 -25.93 -1.99 20.44
N TRP A 171 -24.74 -2.22 21.02
CA TRP A 171 -23.60 -1.31 20.97
C TRP A 171 -22.59 -1.63 19.86
N ASP A 172 -22.79 -2.72 19.11
CA ASP A 172 -21.93 -3.13 18.00
C ASP A 172 -22.55 -2.77 16.65
N SER A 173 -21.75 -2.74 15.58
CA SER A 173 -22.24 -2.53 14.23
C SER A 173 -23.00 -3.76 13.76
N ASP A 174 -24.23 -3.58 13.26
CA ASP A 174 -24.92 -4.62 12.51
C ASP A 174 -24.49 -4.67 11.04
N GLY A 175 -23.48 -3.88 10.65
CA GLY A 175 -22.92 -3.84 9.31
C GLY A 175 -23.07 -2.49 8.63
N ALA A 176 -22.87 -2.47 7.31
CA ALA A 176 -22.95 -1.26 6.51
C ALA A 176 -23.23 -1.59 5.03
N ALA A 177 -23.70 -0.58 4.32
CA ALA A 177 -23.57 -0.54 2.87
C ALA A 177 -22.38 0.36 2.52
N SER A 178 -21.45 -0.16 1.73
CA SER A 178 -20.22 0.54 1.35
C SER A 178 -19.90 0.36 -0.12
N PHE A 179 -19.13 1.28 -0.68
CA PHE A 179 -18.39 1.03 -1.91
C PHE A 179 -16.95 1.51 -1.76
N GLN A 180 -16.03 0.74 -2.32
CA GLN A 180 -14.65 1.14 -2.53
C GLN A 180 -14.52 1.73 -3.92
N LEU A 181 -13.91 2.91 -4.02
CA LEU A 181 -13.58 3.55 -5.29
C LEU A 181 -12.07 3.51 -5.48
N SER A 182 -11.60 2.81 -6.50
CA SER A 182 -10.18 2.74 -6.89
C SER A 182 -9.97 3.24 -8.32
N ARG A 183 -8.71 3.39 -8.71
CA ARG A 183 -8.32 3.78 -10.08
C ARG A 183 -8.03 2.52 -10.88
N SER A 184 -8.52 2.45 -12.12
CA SER A 184 -8.04 1.46 -13.07
C SER A 184 -6.69 1.90 -13.66
N ALA A 185 -5.91 0.95 -14.16
CA ALA A 185 -4.67 1.27 -14.86
C ALA A 185 -4.95 2.15 -16.08
N PRO A 186 -4.31 3.33 -16.22
CA PRO A 186 -4.45 4.13 -17.42
C PRO A 186 -4.01 3.32 -18.65
N ALA A 187 -4.71 3.47 -19.79
CA ALA A 187 -4.43 2.67 -20.99
C ALA A 187 -2.99 2.80 -21.53
N TRP A 188 -2.29 3.88 -21.20
CA TRP A 188 -0.89 4.09 -21.57
C TRP A 188 0.12 3.45 -20.60
N LEU A 189 -0.31 3.06 -19.40
CA LEU A 189 0.54 2.51 -18.36
C LEU A 189 1.23 1.20 -18.79
N PRO A 190 0.55 0.23 -19.45
CA PRO A 190 1.20 -0.94 -20.03
C PRO A 190 2.35 -0.59 -20.97
N ALA A 191 2.13 0.39 -21.87
CA ALA A 191 3.15 0.80 -22.83
C ALA A 191 4.37 1.41 -22.13
N LEU A 192 4.15 2.23 -21.09
CA LEU A 192 5.22 2.82 -20.29
C LEU A 192 6.01 1.74 -19.53
N ALA A 193 5.33 0.80 -18.88
CA ALA A 193 5.95 -0.30 -18.15
C ALA A 193 6.76 -1.21 -19.08
N VAL A 194 6.22 -1.55 -20.26
CA VAL A 194 6.94 -2.32 -21.29
C VAL A 194 8.17 -1.57 -21.78
N ALA A 195 8.06 -0.27 -22.06
CA ALA A 195 9.20 0.54 -22.51
C ALA A 195 10.30 0.60 -21.44
N GLY A 196 9.94 0.86 -20.18
CA GLY A 196 10.87 0.84 -19.05
C GLY A 196 11.53 -0.51 -18.86
N GLY A 197 10.76 -1.59 -18.95
CA GLY A 197 11.26 -2.94 -18.85
C GLY A 197 12.21 -3.31 -19.98
N LEU A 198 11.91 -2.97 -21.23
CA LEU A 198 12.80 -3.24 -22.36
C LEU A 198 14.13 -2.47 -22.25
N LEU A 199 14.09 -1.20 -21.85
CA LEU A 199 15.28 -0.39 -21.63
C LEU A 199 16.17 -0.96 -20.51
N ALA A 200 15.56 -1.33 -19.38
CA ALA A 200 16.29 -1.91 -18.26
C ALA A 200 16.80 -3.32 -18.57
N ALA A 201 16.06 -4.13 -19.32
CA ALA A 201 16.49 -5.45 -19.78
C ALA A 201 17.72 -5.35 -20.69
N LEU A 202 17.72 -4.41 -21.63
CA LEU A 202 18.88 -4.13 -22.48
C LEU A 202 20.10 -3.71 -21.64
N ALA A 203 19.90 -2.83 -20.65
CA ALA A 203 20.97 -2.42 -19.75
C ALA A 203 21.52 -3.61 -18.93
N GLY A 204 20.64 -4.42 -18.34
CA GLY A 204 20.99 -5.63 -17.59
C GLY A 204 21.78 -6.63 -18.43
N TRP A 205 21.35 -6.88 -19.66
CA TRP A 205 22.07 -7.73 -20.61
C TRP A 205 23.49 -7.23 -20.89
N LEU A 206 23.63 -5.93 -21.19
CA LEU A 206 24.92 -5.32 -21.49
C LEU A 206 25.86 -5.37 -20.28
N ILE A 207 25.35 -5.14 -19.07
CA ILE A 207 26.10 -5.23 -17.83
C ILE A 207 26.55 -6.68 -17.57
N ALA A 208 25.66 -7.66 -17.72
CA ALA A 208 26.00 -9.07 -17.54
C ALA A 208 27.05 -9.56 -18.55
N GLY A 209 26.90 -9.20 -19.83
CA GLY A 209 27.90 -9.52 -20.87
C GLY A 209 29.24 -8.80 -20.66
N TRP A 210 29.22 -7.59 -20.10
CA TRP A 210 30.44 -6.91 -19.66
C TRP A 210 31.09 -7.62 -18.47
N ALA A 211 30.32 -7.98 -17.45
CA ALA A 211 30.80 -8.64 -16.24
C ALA A 211 31.41 -10.01 -16.53
N SER A 212 30.71 -10.84 -17.30
CA SER A 212 31.16 -12.18 -17.71
C SER A 212 32.54 -12.15 -18.37
N ARG A 213 32.82 -11.15 -19.22
CA ARG A 213 34.13 -11.00 -19.88
C ARG A 213 35.23 -10.55 -18.92
N ARG A 214 34.89 -9.82 -17.86
CA ARG A 214 35.84 -9.33 -16.85
C ARG A 214 36.17 -10.38 -15.79
N THR A 215 35.31 -11.37 -15.60
CA THR A 215 35.54 -12.49 -14.69
C THR A 215 36.09 -13.73 -15.39
N ALA A 216 36.13 -13.76 -16.72
CA ALA A 216 36.70 -14.86 -17.49
C ALA A 216 38.17 -15.11 -17.07
N GLY A 217 38.44 -16.30 -16.51
CA GLY A 217 39.75 -16.71 -16.00
C GLY A 217 39.91 -16.67 -14.47
N ASP A 218 38.91 -16.18 -13.72
CA ASP A 218 38.89 -16.16 -12.26
C ASP A 218 37.64 -16.91 -11.75
N THR A 219 37.84 -18.13 -11.26
CA THR A 219 36.75 -19.02 -10.80
C THR A 219 36.02 -18.46 -9.60
N VAL A 220 36.72 -17.80 -8.68
CA VAL A 220 36.14 -17.22 -7.46
C VAL A 220 35.23 -16.05 -7.83
N ARG A 221 35.72 -15.11 -8.65
CA ARG A 221 34.91 -13.97 -9.10
C ARG A 221 33.70 -14.41 -9.90
N THR A 222 33.87 -15.42 -10.76
CA THR A 222 32.77 -15.99 -11.53
C THR A 222 31.71 -16.61 -10.62
N GLY A 223 32.13 -17.36 -9.59
CA GLY A 223 31.22 -17.94 -8.61
C GLY A 223 30.45 -16.89 -7.81
N VAL A 224 31.11 -15.82 -7.36
CA VAL A 224 30.47 -14.71 -6.63
C VAL A 224 29.44 -13.99 -7.48
N VAL A 225 29.79 -13.64 -8.73
CA VAL A 225 28.86 -12.97 -9.66
C VAL A 225 27.68 -13.87 -10.00
N ALA A 226 27.92 -15.16 -10.25
CA ALA A 226 26.85 -16.12 -10.54
C ALA A 226 25.95 -16.35 -9.32
N GLY A 227 26.51 -16.45 -8.12
CA GLY A 227 25.77 -16.67 -6.88
C GLY A 227 24.86 -15.50 -6.53
N PHE A 228 25.43 -14.29 -6.39
CA PHE A 228 24.64 -13.11 -6.04
C PHE A 228 23.72 -12.65 -7.18
N GLY A 229 24.19 -12.71 -8.43
CA GLY A 229 23.35 -12.40 -9.60
C GLY A 229 22.21 -13.38 -9.75
N GLY A 230 22.47 -14.69 -9.63
CA GLY A 230 21.44 -15.73 -9.64
C GLY A 230 20.42 -15.55 -8.53
N MET A 231 20.86 -15.27 -7.30
CA MET A 231 19.97 -15.00 -6.17
C MET A 231 19.08 -13.77 -6.42
N ALA A 232 19.66 -12.66 -6.90
CA ALA A 232 18.90 -11.46 -7.22
C ALA A 232 17.80 -11.73 -8.26
N ILE A 233 18.10 -12.53 -9.28
CA ILE A 233 17.14 -12.93 -10.32
C ILE A 233 16.02 -13.78 -9.72
N LEU A 234 16.38 -14.81 -8.94
CA LEU A 234 15.40 -15.71 -8.32
C LEU A 234 14.46 -14.94 -7.39
N LEU A 235 14.99 -14.04 -6.57
CA LEU A 235 14.20 -13.17 -5.70
C LEU A 235 13.30 -12.24 -6.50
N THR A 236 13.78 -11.68 -7.62
CA THR A 236 12.94 -10.82 -8.49
C THR A 236 11.73 -11.57 -9.02
N VAL A 237 11.95 -12.78 -9.58
CA VAL A 237 10.86 -13.59 -10.13
C VAL A 237 9.92 -14.06 -9.02
N ALA A 238 10.47 -14.52 -7.89
CA ALA A 238 9.67 -14.97 -6.76
C ALA A 238 8.79 -13.85 -6.20
N VAL A 239 9.33 -12.65 -5.98
CA VAL A 239 8.57 -11.49 -5.47
C VAL A 239 7.51 -11.05 -6.47
N ALA A 240 7.83 -10.99 -7.76
CA ALA A 240 6.85 -10.61 -8.78
C ALA A 240 5.68 -11.61 -8.88
N VAL A 241 5.98 -12.91 -8.85
CA VAL A 241 4.97 -13.97 -8.93
C VAL A 241 4.15 -14.06 -7.65
N LEU A 242 4.80 -14.08 -6.49
CA LEU A 242 4.10 -14.17 -5.20
C LEU A 242 3.27 -12.92 -4.94
N GLY A 243 3.79 -11.72 -5.25
CA GLY A 243 3.04 -10.48 -5.12
C GLY A 243 1.79 -10.46 -6.00
N GLY A 244 1.86 -11.01 -7.23
CA GLY A 244 0.68 -11.15 -8.07
C GLY A 244 -0.30 -12.21 -7.54
N LEU A 245 0.18 -13.41 -7.23
CA LEU A 245 -0.67 -14.52 -6.78
C LEU A 245 -1.36 -14.24 -5.44
N TRP A 246 -0.68 -13.60 -4.49
CA TRP A 246 -1.23 -13.27 -3.17
C TRP A 246 -2.36 -12.25 -3.25
N SER A 247 -2.35 -11.40 -4.28
CA SER A 247 -3.36 -10.37 -4.48
C SER A 247 -4.42 -10.76 -5.52
N TRP A 248 -4.42 -12.00 -5.99
CA TRP A 248 -5.42 -12.43 -6.95
C TRP A 248 -6.80 -12.58 -6.28
N GLN A 249 -7.75 -11.73 -6.70
CA GLN A 249 -9.14 -11.83 -6.32
C GLN A 249 -9.98 -12.19 -7.56
N PRO A 250 -10.80 -13.26 -7.51
CA PRO A 250 -11.66 -13.65 -8.63
C PRO A 250 -12.65 -12.55 -9.04
N ASP A 251 -13.02 -11.68 -8.09
CA ASP A 251 -14.12 -10.72 -8.23
C ASP A 251 -13.66 -9.31 -8.64
N ARG A 252 -12.36 -9.11 -8.93
CA ARG A 252 -11.80 -7.83 -9.38
C ARG A 252 -11.29 -7.90 -10.82
N PRO A 253 -11.15 -6.75 -11.51
CA PRO A 253 -10.46 -6.69 -12.79
C PRO A 253 -9.08 -7.34 -12.67
N GLY A 254 -8.86 -8.44 -13.41
CA GLY A 254 -7.64 -9.23 -13.31
C GLY A 254 -6.36 -8.49 -13.73
N ASP A 255 -6.50 -7.30 -14.32
CA ASP A 255 -5.39 -6.42 -14.70
C ASP A 255 -4.72 -5.75 -13.50
N GLU A 256 -5.33 -5.71 -12.31
CA GLU A 256 -4.68 -5.18 -11.10
C GLU A 256 -3.50 -6.05 -10.62
N VAL A 257 -3.58 -7.37 -10.85
CA VAL A 257 -2.63 -8.37 -10.34
C VAL A 257 -1.20 -8.12 -10.82
N ILE A 258 -1.03 -7.78 -12.10
CA ILE A 258 0.31 -7.56 -12.67
C ILE A 258 0.98 -6.33 -12.03
N TRP A 259 0.19 -5.31 -11.72
CA TRP A 259 0.69 -4.08 -11.15
C TRP A 259 1.14 -4.31 -9.71
N LEU A 260 0.39 -5.09 -8.92
CA LEU A 260 0.73 -5.39 -7.54
C LEU A 260 2.03 -6.19 -7.44
N GLY A 261 2.21 -7.18 -8.32
CA GLY A 261 3.49 -7.90 -8.44
C GLY A 261 4.65 -6.98 -8.79
N LEU A 262 4.45 -6.01 -9.69
CA LEU A 262 5.46 -4.99 -10.00
C LEU A 262 5.71 -4.04 -8.83
N ARG A 263 4.68 -3.62 -8.09
CA ARG A 263 4.83 -2.72 -6.92
C ARG A 263 5.65 -3.38 -5.82
N ALA A 264 5.45 -4.67 -5.56
CA ALA A 264 6.23 -5.42 -4.58
C ALA A 264 7.76 -5.33 -4.84
N LEU A 265 8.15 -5.21 -6.11
CA LEU A 265 9.56 -5.02 -6.51
C LEU A 265 10.13 -3.62 -6.25
N THR A 266 9.31 -2.64 -5.88
CA THR A 266 9.78 -1.29 -5.52
C THR A 266 9.89 -1.07 -4.01
N GLY A 267 9.44 -2.03 -3.19
CA GLY A 267 9.60 -2.00 -1.74
C GLY A 267 10.95 -2.53 -1.25
N VAL A 268 11.00 -2.95 0.02
CA VAL A 268 12.19 -3.57 0.65
C VAL A 268 12.81 -4.69 -0.19
N PRO A 269 12.04 -5.61 -0.80
CA PRO A 269 12.63 -6.67 -1.64
C PRO A 269 13.40 -6.10 -2.84
N GLY A 270 12.91 -5.03 -3.47
CA GLY A 270 13.58 -4.32 -4.55
C GLY A 270 14.93 -3.76 -4.15
N VAL A 271 14.99 -3.13 -2.98
CA VAL A 271 16.23 -2.57 -2.40
C VAL A 271 17.24 -3.69 -2.14
N MET A 272 16.78 -4.82 -1.58
CA MET A 272 17.63 -5.99 -1.35
C MET A 272 18.16 -6.57 -2.68
N ILE A 273 17.31 -6.73 -3.69
CA ILE A 273 17.69 -7.21 -5.03
C ILE A 273 18.74 -6.28 -5.65
N LEU A 274 18.52 -4.96 -5.61
CA LEU A 274 19.47 -3.98 -6.11
C LEU A 274 20.80 -4.07 -5.34
N GLY A 275 20.74 -4.23 -4.02
CA GLY A 275 21.92 -4.42 -3.19
C GLY A 275 22.75 -5.64 -3.59
N LEU A 276 22.12 -6.80 -3.78
CA LEU A 276 22.80 -8.01 -4.25
C LEU A 276 23.41 -7.82 -5.64
N ALA A 277 22.70 -7.14 -6.55
CA ALA A 277 23.21 -6.83 -7.88
C ALA A 277 24.44 -5.91 -7.84
N LEU A 278 24.45 -4.91 -6.94
CA LEU A 278 25.60 -4.02 -6.73
C LEU A 278 26.81 -4.76 -6.13
N VAL A 279 26.60 -5.69 -5.20
CA VAL A 279 27.66 -6.56 -4.67
C VAL A 279 28.26 -7.41 -5.79
N ALA A 280 27.42 -8.03 -6.62
CA ALA A 280 27.88 -8.79 -7.78
C ALA A 280 28.71 -7.92 -8.72
N LEU A 281 28.26 -6.70 -9.02
CA LEU A 281 28.97 -5.76 -9.89
C LEU A 281 30.31 -5.30 -9.29
N ALA A 282 30.37 -5.05 -7.99
CA ALA A 282 31.60 -4.66 -7.30
C ALA A 282 32.65 -5.77 -7.35
N ALA A 283 32.25 -7.03 -7.21
CA ALA A 283 33.13 -8.20 -7.33
C ALA A 283 33.82 -8.30 -8.71
N VAL A 284 33.22 -7.71 -9.75
CA VAL A 284 33.80 -7.64 -11.11
C VAL A 284 34.96 -6.64 -11.19
N ARG A 285 34.89 -5.50 -10.48
CA ARG A 285 35.87 -4.40 -10.64
C ARG A 285 37.02 -4.41 -9.64
N LEU A 286 36.92 -5.11 -8.52
CA LEU A 286 37.79 -4.83 -7.37
C LEU A 286 38.43 -6.08 -6.74
N ARG A 287 39.74 -5.97 -6.42
CA ARG A 287 40.44 -6.61 -5.29
C ARG A 287 39.94 -6.08 -3.92
N ALA A 288 38.84 -5.32 -3.90
CA ALA A 288 38.27 -4.59 -2.77
C ALA A 288 36.75 -4.83 -2.72
N ALA A 289 36.33 -6.02 -2.32
CA ALA A 289 34.95 -6.31 -1.95
C ALA A 289 34.51 -5.55 -0.68
N LEU A 290 35.48 -5.13 0.14
CA LEU A 290 35.27 -4.42 1.40
C LEU A 290 34.47 -3.11 1.27
N PRO A 291 34.83 -2.14 0.39
CA PRO A 291 34.09 -0.88 0.28
C PRO A 291 32.64 -1.06 -0.21
N ALA A 292 32.35 -2.03 -1.07
CA ALA A 292 30.97 -2.28 -1.51
C ALA A 292 30.12 -2.92 -0.42
N MET A 293 30.69 -3.84 0.38
CA MET A 293 30.03 -4.35 1.58
C MET A 293 29.81 -3.25 2.63
N LEU A 294 30.75 -2.31 2.78
CA LEU A 294 30.59 -1.17 3.69
C LEU A 294 29.51 -0.19 3.22
N VAL A 295 29.35 0.02 1.91
CA VAL A 295 28.23 0.81 1.36
C VAL A 295 26.90 0.10 1.56
N LEU A 296 26.82 -1.21 1.35
CA LEU A 296 25.60 -1.97 1.60
C LEU A 296 25.23 -1.98 3.08
N ALA A 297 26.20 -2.24 3.96
CA ALA A 297 26.03 -2.16 5.41
C ALA A 297 25.65 -0.74 5.82
N GLY A 298 26.20 0.29 5.17
CA GLY A 298 25.83 1.68 5.37
C GLY A 298 24.39 1.99 4.94
N VAL A 299 23.91 1.44 3.81
CA VAL A 299 22.52 1.62 3.35
C VAL A 299 21.55 0.83 4.22
N VAL A 300 21.90 -0.38 4.64
CA VAL A 300 21.08 -1.17 5.59
C VAL A 300 21.05 -0.51 6.97
N ALA A 301 22.20 -0.02 7.46
CA ALA A 301 22.26 0.76 8.69
C ALA A 301 21.56 2.12 8.55
N ALA A 302 21.56 2.73 7.36
CA ALA A 302 20.83 3.97 7.09
C ALA A 302 19.32 3.75 7.00
N ALA A 303 18.88 2.63 6.42
CA ALA A 303 17.48 2.24 6.39
C ALA A 303 16.97 1.82 7.77
N GLY A 304 17.85 1.32 8.63
CA GLY A 304 17.59 1.11 10.06
C GLY A 304 18.03 2.28 10.95
N TRP A 305 18.35 3.45 10.37
CA TRP A 305 18.80 4.60 11.15
C TRP A 305 17.58 5.16 11.87
N HIS A 306 17.44 4.79 13.13
CA HIS A 306 16.45 5.40 13.99
C HIS A 306 16.87 6.86 14.16
N PRO A 307 15.99 7.84 13.91
CA PRO A 307 16.31 9.23 14.17
C PRO A 307 16.92 9.35 15.59
N PRO A 308 17.91 10.23 15.79
CA PRO A 308 18.48 10.43 17.13
C PRO A 308 17.32 10.59 18.11
N ALA A 309 17.38 9.85 19.23
CA ALA A 309 16.29 9.79 20.20
C ALA A 309 15.78 11.22 20.48
N ALA A 310 14.48 11.44 20.24
CA ALA A 310 13.90 12.75 20.44
C ALA A 310 14.12 13.20 21.89
N ALA A 311 14.22 14.51 22.08
CA ALA A 311 14.45 15.07 23.41
C ALA A 311 13.33 14.63 24.37
N ALA A 312 13.70 14.33 25.62
CA ALA A 312 12.73 14.05 26.66
C ALA A 312 11.72 15.20 26.80
N CYS A 313 10.45 14.87 27.05
CA CYS A 313 9.36 15.84 27.05
C CYS A 313 8.37 15.63 28.21
N SER A 314 7.60 16.67 28.55
CA SER A 314 6.68 16.68 29.70
C SER A 314 5.32 17.26 29.29
N PRO A 315 4.50 16.50 28.53
CA PRO A 315 3.20 16.98 28.05
C PRO A 315 2.18 17.01 29.19
N SER A 316 1.18 17.90 29.07
CA SER A 316 0.11 18.07 30.05
C SER A 316 -1.27 17.60 29.57
N GLY A 317 -1.37 17.10 28.33
CA GLY A 317 -2.62 16.64 27.73
C GLY A 317 -2.38 16.04 26.34
N PRO A 318 -3.46 15.73 25.58
CA PRO A 318 -3.35 15.24 24.21
C PRO A 318 -2.51 16.19 23.35
N PRO A 319 -1.73 15.67 22.39
CA PRO A 319 -1.06 16.48 21.38
C PRO A 319 -2.05 17.36 20.62
N ALA A 320 -1.56 18.47 20.09
CA ALA A 320 -2.32 19.26 19.14
C ALA A 320 -2.57 18.46 17.86
N ASP A 321 -3.62 18.81 17.10
CA ASP A 321 -3.79 18.25 15.76
C ASP A 321 -2.54 18.58 14.91
N PRO A 322 -2.02 17.63 14.13
CA PRO A 322 -0.99 17.92 13.15
C PRO A 322 -1.49 18.95 12.12
N ALA A 323 -0.57 19.57 11.37
CA ALA A 323 -0.98 20.54 10.37
C ALA A 323 -1.86 19.84 9.30
N PRO A 324 -2.88 20.51 8.73
CA PRO A 324 -3.79 19.89 7.75
C PRO A 324 -3.07 19.24 6.55
N ALA A 325 -1.91 19.76 6.16
CA ALA A 325 -1.10 19.20 5.09
C ALA A 325 -0.49 17.83 5.46
N ASP A 326 -0.17 17.60 6.73
CA ASP A 326 0.47 16.37 7.23
C ASP A 326 -0.55 15.24 7.39
N VAL A 327 -1.84 15.57 7.46
CA VAL A 327 -2.93 14.60 7.72
C VAL A 327 -3.92 14.48 6.57
N ALA A 328 -3.68 15.19 5.46
CA ALA A 328 -4.54 15.13 4.28
C ALA A 328 -4.73 13.70 3.74
N HIS A 329 -3.72 12.85 3.92
CA HIS A 329 -3.72 11.45 3.51
C HIS A 329 -3.66 10.45 4.67
N SER A 330 -3.68 10.94 5.93
CA SER A 330 -3.52 10.08 7.09
C SER A 330 -4.69 9.12 7.22
N ARG A 331 -4.37 7.83 7.40
CA ARG A 331 -5.34 6.80 7.75
C ARG A 331 -5.16 6.32 9.18
N VAL A 332 -4.53 7.12 10.02
CA VAL A 332 -4.38 6.84 11.45
C VAL A 332 -5.13 7.92 12.22
N ALA A 333 -5.89 7.50 13.22
CA ALA A 333 -6.51 8.39 14.18
C ALA A 333 -6.16 7.94 15.61
N ARG A 334 -6.22 8.89 16.54
CA ARG A 334 -6.04 8.63 17.96
C ARG A 334 -7.25 9.13 18.74
N VAL A 335 -7.87 8.23 19.48
CA VAL A 335 -8.97 8.54 20.40
C VAL A 335 -8.39 8.56 21.81
N TYR A 336 -8.26 9.75 22.39
CA TYR A 336 -7.71 9.95 23.72
C TYR A 336 -8.81 9.85 24.78
N ILE A 337 -8.55 9.10 25.86
CA ILE A 337 -9.46 8.88 26.97
C ILE A 337 -8.78 9.20 28.31
N ALA A 338 -9.49 9.91 29.18
CA ALA A 338 -8.97 10.33 30.48
C ALA A 338 -8.54 9.10 31.30
N GLN A 339 -7.42 9.21 32.03
CA GLN A 339 -6.88 8.09 32.80
C GLN A 339 -7.81 7.63 33.94
N ASP A 340 -8.64 8.54 34.45
CA ASP A 340 -9.64 8.26 35.48
C ASP A 340 -10.97 7.70 34.92
N SER A 341 -11.03 7.43 33.60
CA SER A 341 -12.20 6.81 32.98
C SER A 341 -12.40 5.39 33.50
N THR A 342 -13.64 5.04 33.82
CA THR A 342 -13.98 3.68 34.28
C THR A 342 -13.84 2.66 33.16
N ASP A 343 -13.70 1.38 33.52
CA ASP A 343 -13.67 0.28 32.54
C ASP A 343 -14.90 0.30 31.62
N GLU A 344 -16.07 0.62 32.18
CA GLU A 344 -17.31 0.75 31.43
C GLU A 344 -17.25 1.89 30.39
N GLN A 345 -16.72 3.06 30.77
CA GLN A 345 -16.53 4.18 29.83
C GLN A 345 -15.56 3.81 28.71
N ARG A 346 -14.47 3.10 29.03
CA ARG A 346 -13.52 2.63 28.02
C ARG A 346 -14.15 1.63 27.05
N ASN A 347 -14.94 0.69 27.56
CA ASN A 347 -15.66 -0.27 26.73
C ASN A 347 -16.70 0.40 25.82
N TYR A 348 -17.39 1.44 26.28
CA TYR A 348 -18.32 2.20 25.43
C TYR A 348 -17.60 2.99 24.34
N ALA A 349 -16.46 3.60 24.65
CA ALA A 349 -15.64 4.29 23.66
C ALA A 349 -15.10 3.30 22.61
N GLU A 350 -14.58 2.14 23.04
CA GLU A 350 -14.11 1.07 22.16
C GLU A 350 -15.23 0.58 21.22
N ALA A 351 -16.41 0.26 21.78
CA ALA A 351 -17.57 -0.13 20.99
C ALA A 351 -17.99 0.96 19.99
N ALA A 352 -17.89 2.24 20.38
CA ALA A 352 -18.15 3.35 19.47
C ALA A 352 -17.15 3.42 18.31
N ILE A 353 -15.86 3.17 18.57
CA ILE A 353 -14.83 3.07 17.53
C ILE A 353 -15.12 1.91 16.57
N SER A 354 -15.53 0.75 17.09
CA SER A 354 -15.86 -0.43 16.28
C SER A 354 -17.12 -0.25 15.43
N ARG A 355 -18.03 0.67 15.78
CA ARG A 355 -19.20 1.00 14.95
C ARG A 355 -18.87 1.81 13.70
N VAL A 356 -17.67 2.35 13.61
CA VAL A 356 -17.18 3.05 12.42
C VAL A 356 -16.72 1.99 11.43
N TRP A 357 -17.48 1.75 10.36
CA TRP A 357 -17.16 0.73 9.35
C TRP A 357 -15.79 0.94 8.69
N GLY A 358 -15.33 2.18 8.63
CA GLY A 358 -14.00 2.53 8.16
C GLY A 358 -12.86 2.21 9.14
N THR A 359 -13.11 1.68 10.33
CA THR A 359 -12.05 1.24 11.26
C THR A 359 -11.49 -0.10 10.81
N THR A 360 -10.18 -0.19 10.60
CA THR A 360 -9.51 -1.39 10.08
C THR A 360 -8.63 -2.08 11.12
N SER A 361 -8.13 -1.32 12.09
CA SER A 361 -7.34 -1.83 13.21
C SER A 361 -7.57 -0.96 14.44
N LEU A 362 -7.33 -1.55 15.61
CA LEU A 362 -7.56 -0.91 16.89
C LEU A 362 -6.56 -1.41 17.93
N TRP A 363 -5.73 -0.50 18.45
CA TRP A 363 -4.71 -0.82 19.47
C TRP A 363 -4.82 0.15 20.64
N PHE A 364 -4.87 -0.37 21.88
CA PHE A 364 -5.01 0.46 23.07
C PHE A 364 -3.67 0.65 23.79
N HIS A 365 -3.21 1.89 23.86
CA HIS A 365 -1.94 2.27 24.49
C HIS A 365 -2.20 2.99 25.82
N HIS A 366 -1.68 2.41 26.90
CA HIS A 366 -1.84 2.91 28.27
C HIS A 366 -0.55 2.89 29.09
N ASP A 367 0.49 2.20 28.60
CA ASP A 367 1.79 2.10 29.26
C ASP A 367 2.70 3.25 28.78
N PRO A 368 3.17 4.15 29.67
CA PRO A 368 4.09 5.23 29.29
C PRO A 368 5.44 4.76 28.75
N GLU A 369 5.84 3.49 28.98
CA GLU A 369 7.07 2.91 28.44
C GLU A 369 6.90 2.41 26.99
N ASP A 370 5.66 2.19 26.54
CA ASP A 370 5.32 1.80 25.16
C ASP A 370 5.88 2.81 24.15
N GLU A 371 6.46 2.30 23.07
CA GLU A 371 7.10 3.13 22.05
C GLU A 371 6.11 4.05 21.33
N GLU A 372 4.92 3.55 20.99
CA GLU A 372 3.87 4.32 20.33
C GLU A 372 3.26 5.35 21.29
N TYR A 373 3.17 5.01 22.58
CA TYR A 373 2.76 5.97 23.60
C TYR A 373 3.74 7.15 23.69
N ARG A 374 5.04 6.86 23.74
CA ARG A 374 6.09 7.89 23.72
C ARG A 374 6.13 8.67 22.40
N TYR A 375 5.82 8.03 21.27
CA TYR A 375 5.75 8.70 19.98
C TYR A 375 4.60 9.69 19.89
N ALA A 376 3.42 9.25 20.30
CA ALA A 376 2.23 10.09 20.30
C ALA A 376 2.47 11.38 21.11
N TYR A 377 3.15 11.29 22.25
CA TYR A 377 3.32 12.43 23.15
C TYR A 377 4.64 13.21 23.01
N CYS A 378 5.74 12.54 22.63
CA CYS A 378 7.10 13.10 22.65
C CYS A 378 7.92 12.77 21.38
N ASP A 379 7.29 12.37 20.26
CA ASP A 379 8.00 12.01 19.01
C ASP A 379 9.10 10.95 19.24
N GLY A 380 8.86 10.05 20.20
CA GLY A 380 9.74 8.93 20.58
C GLY A 380 10.67 9.24 21.75
N GLY A 381 10.65 10.49 22.24
CA GLY A 381 11.41 10.92 23.41
C GLY A 381 10.87 10.31 24.71
N GLU A 382 11.71 10.31 25.74
CA GLU A 382 11.30 9.86 27.07
C GLU A 382 10.27 10.83 27.71
N LEU A 383 9.20 10.27 28.27
CA LEU A 383 8.25 11.02 29.09
C LEU A 383 8.85 11.21 30.48
N ILE A 384 9.18 12.45 30.85
CA ILE A 384 9.86 12.74 32.13
C ILE A 384 8.90 13.23 33.23
N GLY A 385 9.26 12.91 34.47
CA GLY A 385 8.49 13.28 35.67
C GLY A 385 7.17 12.52 35.76
N ASP A 386 6.14 13.17 36.30
CA ASP A 386 4.82 12.56 36.48
C ASP A 386 3.97 12.55 35.19
N SER A 387 4.50 13.05 34.07
CA SER A 387 3.69 13.29 32.87
C SER A 387 3.16 12.01 32.24
N GLY A 388 3.90 10.90 32.32
CA GLY A 388 3.40 9.58 31.91
C GLY A 388 2.13 9.16 32.67
N MET A 389 2.01 9.58 33.94
CA MET A 389 0.86 9.28 34.81
C MET A 389 -0.25 10.35 34.75
N ARG A 390 -0.14 11.35 33.87
CA ARG A 390 -1.12 12.45 33.77
C ARG A 390 -1.70 12.61 32.38
N VAL A 391 -0.98 12.19 31.34
CA VAL A 391 -1.50 12.29 29.97
C VAL A 391 -2.50 11.17 29.66
N PRO A 392 -3.56 11.43 28.89
CA PRO A 392 -4.60 10.45 28.58
C PRO A 392 -4.09 9.14 27.98
N TYR A 393 -4.81 8.03 28.22
CA TYR A 393 -4.62 6.82 27.40
C TYR A 393 -5.19 7.08 26.00
N PHE A 394 -4.85 6.23 25.02
CA PHE A 394 -5.46 6.35 23.70
C PHE A 394 -5.61 5.03 22.97
N TRP A 395 -6.60 4.99 22.07
CA TRP A 395 -6.62 4.02 20.99
C TRP A 395 -5.96 4.60 19.76
N GLU A 396 -5.03 3.85 19.17
CA GLU A 396 -4.63 4.06 17.78
C GLU A 396 -5.57 3.28 16.87
N VAL A 397 -6.20 4.00 15.94
CA VAL A 397 -7.26 3.52 15.08
C VAL A 397 -6.78 3.61 13.65
N GLY A 398 -6.59 2.46 13.00
CA GLY A 398 -6.39 2.40 11.56
C GLY A 398 -7.71 2.65 10.84
N LEU A 399 -7.67 3.47 9.80
CA LEU A 399 -8.81 3.87 9.00
C LEU A 399 -8.68 3.31 7.58
N SER A 400 -9.81 3.03 6.94
CA SER A 400 -9.84 2.51 5.58
C SER A 400 -9.63 3.61 4.53
N SER A 401 -9.89 4.87 4.90
CA SER A 401 -9.61 6.07 4.10
C SER A 401 -9.50 7.31 4.99
N PRO A 402 -8.85 8.40 4.53
CA PRO A 402 -8.75 9.65 5.32
C PRO A 402 -10.12 10.24 5.70
N GLY A 403 -11.10 10.13 4.81
CA GLY A 403 -12.46 10.63 5.05
C GLY A 403 -13.25 9.88 6.13
N ALA A 404 -12.76 8.73 6.61
CA ALA A 404 -13.38 8.01 7.72
C ALA A 404 -13.19 8.73 9.07
N PHE A 405 -12.21 9.63 9.18
CA PHE A 405 -11.93 10.36 10.42
C PHE A 405 -13.14 11.17 10.91
N GLY A 406 -13.87 11.82 10.01
CA GLY A 406 -15.07 12.59 10.39
C GLY A 406 -16.16 11.71 11.00
N ALA A 407 -16.30 10.46 10.54
CA ALA A 407 -17.25 9.52 11.12
C ALA A 407 -16.83 9.07 12.52
N LEU A 408 -15.52 8.87 12.72
CA LEU A 408 -14.95 8.54 14.03
C LEU A 408 -15.18 9.67 15.05
N VAL A 409 -14.93 10.92 14.65
CA VAL A 409 -15.20 12.09 15.50
C VAL A 409 -16.67 12.15 15.90
N ASP A 410 -17.58 12.08 14.93
CA ASP A 410 -19.03 12.17 15.19
C ASP A 410 -19.53 11.02 16.08
N GLU A 411 -18.91 9.84 15.99
CA GLU A 411 -19.32 8.68 16.77
C GLU A 411 -18.75 8.69 18.20
N VAL A 412 -17.54 9.22 18.39
CA VAL A 412 -16.76 8.98 19.61
C VAL A 412 -16.54 10.24 20.45
N ALA A 413 -16.53 11.44 19.85
CA ALA A 413 -16.11 12.66 20.55
C ALA A 413 -17.01 13.07 21.72
N SER A 414 -18.28 12.64 21.72
CA SER A 414 -19.22 12.90 22.83
C SER A 414 -19.28 11.78 23.87
N MET A 415 -18.48 10.72 23.73
CA MET A 415 -18.52 9.58 24.65
C MET A 415 -17.92 9.97 26.01
N PRO A 416 -18.49 9.51 27.13
CA PRO A 416 -17.93 9.77 28.46
C PRO A 416 -16.47 9.30 28.58
N GLY A 417 -15.60 10.14 29.13
CA GLY A 417 -14.17 9.87 29.29
C GLY A 417 -13.31 10.25 28.08
N VAL A 418 -13.87 10.31 26.87
CA VAL A 418 -13.13 10.75 25.68
C VAL A 418 -12.80 12.24 25.81
N VAL A 419 -11.51 12.56 25.73
CA VAL A 419 -11.01 13.94 25.89
C VAL A 419 -10.65 14.59 24.56
N ALA A 420 -10.26 13.79 23.56
CA ALA A 420 -9.95 14.27 22.22
C ALA A 420 -10.01 13.13 21.20
N VAL A 421 -10.31 13.48 19.95
CA VAL A 421 -10.10 12.62 18.77
C VAL A 421 -9.22 13.42 17.82
N ARG A 422 -8.08 12.85 17.41
CA ARG A 422 -7.03 13.52 16.63
C ARG A 422 -6.59 12.66 15.48
N HIS A 423 -6.06 13.26 14.41
CA HIS A 423 -5.31 12.52 13.41
C HIS A 423 -3.99 12.02 14.01
N GLY A 424 -3.61 10.79 13.66
CA GLY A 424 -2.26 10.26 13.87
C GLY A 424 -1.40 10.42 12.61
N THR A 425 -0.12 10.14 12.74
CA THR A 425 0.83 10.07 11.62
C THR A 425 1.24 8.61 11.41
N GLU A 426 1.23 8.15 10.17
CA GLU A 426 1.78 6.84 9.81
C GLU A 426 3.31 6.88 9.99
N ARG A 427 3.87 5.80 10.54
CA ARG A 427 5.31 5.63 10.77
C ARG A 427 6.00 4.91 9.62
#